data_AF-A0A958WIC8-F1
#
_entry.id   AF-A0A958WIC8-F1
#
_cell.length_a   1.000
_cell.length_b   1.000
_cell.length_c   1.000
_cell.angle_alpha   90.00
_cell.angle_beta   90.00
_cell.angle_gamma   90.00
#
_symmetry.space_group_name_H-M   'P 1'
#
loop_
_entity.id
_entity.type
_entity.pdbx_description
1 polymer ?
#
loop_
_entity_poly.entity_id
_entity_poly.type
_entity_poly.pdbx_seq_one_letter_code
_entity_poly.pdbx_strand_id
1 'polypeptide(L)'
;MVRPAHFGYNEETALNNAFQTQDDSLSQKEVQQRAVREFDAFVEKLRSAGVDVIVVEDTDTPAKPDAVFPNNWITFHEDGRVVTYPMNAPTRRLERREDIIESIGNRFRMGDHLRFEHYEEVDMYLEGTGSLILDRPNRVAYACLSPRTSEHLLDDFCDKFGYEKLAFIAVDGNSQEIYHTN
;
A
#
# COMPACT_ATOMS: atom_id res chain seq x y z
N MET A 1 8.49 6.66 -3.63
CA MET A 1 7.73 7.20 -2.50
C MET A 1 6.78 8.28 -3.00
N VAL A 2 5.63 8.46 -2.36
CA VAL A 2 4.65 9.48 -2.75
C VAL A 2 4.57 10.53 -1.64
N ARG A 3 4.83 11.79 -1.96
CA ARG A 3 4.70 12.90 -1.01
C ARG A 3 3.21 13.25 -0.89
N PRO A 4 2.59 13.15 0.31
CA PRO A 4 1.15 13.36 0.44
C PRO A 4 0.77 14.83 0.37
N ALA A 5 -0.33 15.15 -0.32
CA ALA A 5 -0.91 16.50 -0.37
C ALA A 5 -1.87 16.77 0.80
N HIS A 6 -2.53 15.73 1.33
CA HIS A 6 -3.58 15.82 2.35
C HIS A 6 -3.47 14.76 3.46
N PHE A 7 -2.25 14.41 3.87
CA PHE A 7 -2.04 13.49 4.99
C PHE A 7 -2.82 13.90 6.24
N GLY A 8 -3.48 12.94 6.85
CA GLY A 8 -4.21 13.12 8.10
C GLY A 8 -5.14 11.96 8.37
N TYR A 9 -6.09 12.20 9.27
CA TYR A 9 -7.07 11.21 9.67
C TYR A 9 -8.01 10.86 8.51
N ASN A 10 -8.20 9.57 8.25
CA ASN A 10 -9.15 9.07 7.25
C ASN A 10 -10.26 8.28 7.94
N GLU A 11 -11.43 8.92 8.05
CA GLU A 11 -12.63 8.36 8.69
C GLU A 11 -13.01 6.97 8.16
N GLU A 12 -12.86 6.72 6.85
CA GLU A 12 -13.24 5.46 6.23
C GLU A 12 -12.31 4.32 6.67
N THR A 13 -11.00 4.57 6.69
CA THR A 13 -10.03 3.57 7.13
C THR A 13 -9.98 3.42 8.63
N ALA A 14 -10.32 4.45 9.41
CA ALA A 14 -10.27 4.43 10.86
C ALA A 14 -11.23 3.39 11.48
N LEU A 15 -12.36 3.10 10.81
CA LEU A 15 -13.34 2.10 11.26
C LEU A 15 -12.72 0.71 11.47
N ASN A 16 -11.69 0.38 10.71
CA ASN A 16 -10.98 -0.89 10.77
C ASN A 16 -9.45 -0.71 10.85
N ASN A 17 -8.98 0.46 11.30
CA ASN A 17 -7.57 0.75 11.52
C ASN A 17 -7.33 1.21 12.96
N ALA A 18 -6.99 0.25 13.83
CA ALA A 18 -6.70 0.50 15.24
C ALA A 18 -5.46 1.40 15.49
N PHE A 19 -4.65 1.67 14.47
CA PHE A 19 -3.47 2.55 14.56
C PHE A 19 -3.77 4.01 14.23
N GLN A 20 -4.94 4.31 13.65
CA GLN A 20 -5.35 5.69 13.42
C GLN A 20 -5.95 6.30 14.68
N THR A 21 -5.31 7.34 15.20
CA THR A 21 -5.81 8.14 16.31
C THR A 21 -6.09 9.55 15.83
N GLN A 22 -7.28 10.07 16.14
CA GLN A 22 -7.57 11.47 15.96
C GLN A 22 -6.94 12.26 17.11
N ASP A 23 -5.91 13.04 16.81
CA ASP A 23 -5.28 13.95 17.76
C ASP A 23 -5.91 15.35 17.65
N ASP A 24 -6.87 15.64 18.53
CA ASP A 24 -7.55 16.93 18.57
C ASP A 24 -6.66 18.09 19.07
N SER A 25 -5.42 17.81 19.49
CA SER A 25 -4.48 18.85 19.94
C SER A 25 -3.78 19.59 18.80
N LEU A 26 -3.82 19.04 17.59
CA LEU A 26 -3.21 19.62 16.39
C LEU A 26 -4.27 19.94 15.35
N SER A 27 -4.14 21.08 14.69
CA SER A 27 -4.93 21.33 13.49
C SER A 27 -4.49 20.41 12.34
N GLN A 28 -5.41 20.10 11.43
CA GLN A 28 -5.10 19.29 10.25
C GLN A 28 -3.96 19.87 9.39
N LYS A 29 -3.83 21.21 9.38
CA LYS A 29 -2.72 21.88 8.71
C LYS A 29 -1.37 21.60 9.39
N GLU A 30 -1.33 21.55 10.72
CA GLU A 30 -0.11 21.24 11.47
C GLU A 30 0.28 19.77 11.30
N VAL A 31 -0.69 18.85 11.29
CA VAL A 31 -0.47 17.43 10.98
C VAL A 31 0.16 17.28 9.60
N GLN A 32 -0.44 17.87 8.57
CA GLN A 32 0.10 17.85 7.21
C GLN A 32 1.53 18.42 7.14
N GLN A 33 1.79 19.57 7.77
CA GLN A 33 3.12 20.18 7.77
C GLN A 33 4.18 19.32 8.49
N ARG A 34 3.81 18.62 9.57
CA ARG A 34 4.70 17.68 10.26
C ARG A 34 4.98 16.47 9.39
N ALA A 35 3.95 15.86 8.81
CA ALA A 35 4.08 14.69 7.94
C ALA A 35 4.98 14.96 6.72
N VAL A 36 4.83 16.12 6.07
CA VAL A 36 5.72 16.51 4.94
C VAL A 36 7.17 16.66 5.39
N ARG A 37 7.43 17.27 6.56
CA ARG A 37 8.79 17.41 7.10
C ARG A 37 9.41 16.05 7.43
N GLU A 38 8.64 15.15 8.02
CA GLU A 38 9.09 13.79 8.34
C GLU A 38 9.36 12.98 7.07
N PHE A 39 8.49 13.09 6.07
CA PHE A 39 8.68 12.50 4.75
C PHE A 39 10.00 12.96 4.11
N ASP A 40 10.25 14.28 4.09
CA ASP A 40 11.49 14.84 3.54
C ASP A 40 12.73 14.34 4.26
N ALA A 41 12.69 14.36 5.60
CA ALA A 41 13.80 13.85 6.41
C ALA A 41 14.08 12.37 6.12
N PHE A 42 13.04 11.56 5.90
CA PHE A 42 13.20 10.15 5.57
C PHE A 42 13.77 9.94 4.15
N VAL A 43 13.28 10.68 3.15
CA VAL A 43 13.83 10.68 1.79
C VAL A 43 15.32 11.02 1.80
N GLU A 44 15.71 12.09 2.50
CA GLU A 44 17.11 12.52 2.57
C GLU A 44 17.99 11.48 3.28
N LYS A 45 17.47 10.84 4.33
CA LYS A 45 18.18 9.75 5.02
C LYS A 45 18.41 8.55 4.12
N LEU A 46 17.41 8.14 3.34
CA LEU A 46 17.53 7.05 2.37
C LEU A 46 18.55 7.37 1.27
N ARG A 47 18.49 8.58 0.70
CA ARG A 47 19.45 9.05 -0.31
C ARG A 47 20.87 9.11 0.22
N SER A 48 21.04 9.61 1.45
CA SER A 48 22.34 9.65 2.13
C SER A 48 22.93 8.27 2.37
N ALA A 49 22.09 7.23 2.48
CA ALA A 49 22.50 5.84 2.56
C ALA A 49 22.78 5.19 1.18
N GLY A 50 22.70 5.95 0.09
CA GLY A 50 22.96 5.48 -1.28
C GLY A 50 21.75 4.87 -2.00
N VAL A 51 20.54 4.99 -1.43
CA VAL A 51 19.31 4.54 -2.09
C VAL A 51 18.85 5.58 -3.11
N ASP A 52 18.59 5.15 -4.35
CA ASP A 52 17.93 6.00 -5.35
C ASP A 52 16.44 6.12 -5.02
N VAL A 53 16.04 7.31 -4.54
CA VAL A 53 14.66 7.57 -4.13
C VAL A 53 13.95 8.44 -5.16
N ILE A 54 12.98 7.82 -5.84
CA ILE A 54 12.00 8.49 -6.69
C ILE A 54 10.88 9.03 -5.79
N VAL A 55 10.70 10.35 -5.80
CA VAL A 55 9.59 11.03 -5.14
C VAL A 55 8.59 11.46 -6.21
N VAL A 56 7.34 11.07 -6.02
CA VAL A 56 6.20 11.57 -6.79
C VAL A 56 5.36 12.46 -5.90
N GLU A 57 4.93 13.60 -6.43
CA GLU A 57 4.04 14.52 -5.75
C GLU A 57 2.59 14.06 -5.88
N ASP A 58 1.87 13.96 -4.76
CA ASP A 58 0.44 13.68 -4.79
C ASP A 58 -0.36 14.89 -5.31
N THR A 59 -1.58 14.65 -5.79
CA THR A 59 -2.49 15.70 -6.25
C THR A 59 -3.33 16.27 -5.11
N ASP A 60 -3.61 17.58 -5.19
CA ASP A 60 -4.49 18.31 -4.25
C ASP A 60 -5.97 17.90 -4.41
N THR A 61 -6.37 17.35 -5.56
CA THR A 61 -7.73 16.87 -5.78
C THR A 61 -7.73 15.57 -6.59
N PRO A 62 -8.53 14.55 -6.20
CA PRO A 62 -9.24 14.46 -4.91
C PRO A 62 -8.24 14.33 -3.74
N ALA A 63 -8.69 14.70 -2.54
CA ALA A 63 -7.89 14.51 -1.33
C ALA A 63 -7.69 13.02 -1.04
N LYS A 64 -6.44 12.61 -0.79
CA LYS A 64 -6.05 11.21 -0.55
C LYS A 64 -5.15 11.14 0.70
N PRO A 65 -5.73 10.99 1.89
CA PRO A 65 -4.97 11.08 3.14
C PRO A 65 -3.89 10.00 3.27
N ASP A 66 -4.13 8.82 2.71
CA ASP A 66 -3.21 7.68 2.78
C ASP A 66 -2.27 7.54 1.57
N ALA A 67 -2.22 8.55 0.68
CA ALA A 67 -1.40 8.50 -0.54
C ALA A 67 0.09 8.24 -0.30
N VAL A 68 0.58 8.50 0.92
CA VAL A 68 1.96 8.24 1.35
C VAL A 68 2.31 6.74 1.35
N PHE A 69 1.32 5.85 1.30
CA PHE A 69 1.47 4.38 1.32
C PHE A 69 1.20 3.72 -0.05
N PRO A 70 2.01 3.99 -1.10
CA PRO A 70 1.80 3.40 -2.42
C PRO A 70 1.96 1.87 -2.43
N ASN A 71 2.64 1.33 -1.42
CA ASN A 71 2.93 -0.09 -1.27
C ASN A 71 1.65 -0.95 -1.14
N ASN A 72 0.51 -0.32 -0.82
CA ASN A 72 -0.77 -1.01 -0.72
C ASN A 72 -1.47 -1.20 -2.07
N TRP A 73 -1.23 -0.34 -3.06
CA TRP A 73 -1.95 -0.41 -4.33
C TRP A 73 -1.08 -0.87 -5.50
N ILE A 74 0.26 -0.87 -5.38
CA ILE A 74 1.17 -1.31 -6.44
C ILE A 74 2.39 -2.09 -5.96
N THR A 75 2.82 -3.06 -6.76
CA THR A 75 4.14 -3.73 -6.64
C THR A 75 4.83 -3.87 -8.00
N PHE A 76 6.15 -3.99 -7.95
CA PHE A 76 7.02 -4.23 -9.10
C PHE A 76 7.84 -5.50 -8.85
N HIS A 77 7.93 -6.37 -9.86
CA HIS A 77 8.54 -7.68 -9.75
C HIS A 77 9.81 -7.79 -10.59
N GLU A 78 10.69 -8.72 -10.22
CA GLU A 78 12.01 -8.91 -10.83
C GLU A 78 11.95 -9.24 -12.33
N ASP A 79 10.89 -9.92 -12.77
CA ASP A 79 10.63 -10.23 -14.18
C ASP A 79 9.98 -9.06 -14.95
N GLY A 80 9.88 -7.90 -14.32
CA GLY A 80 9.30 -6.68 -14.88
C GLY A 80 7.79 -6.56 -14.71
N ARG A 81 7.09 -7.58 -14.18
CA ARG A 81 5.64 -7.48 -13.96
C ARG A 81 5.31 -6.35 -12.98
N VAL A 82 4.23 -5.64 -13.29
CA VAL A 82 3.62 -4.61 -12.43
C VAL A 82 2.26 -5.13 -12.00
N VAL A 83 1.93 -4.99 -10.72
CA VAL A 83 0.63 -5.40 -10.19
C VAL A 83 -0.07 -4.23 -9.55
N THR A 84 -1.32 -3.98 -9.93
CA THR A 84 -2.21 -3.07 -9.20
C THR A 84 -3.26 -3.86 -8.46
N TYR A 85 -3.56 -3.41 -7.23
CA TYR A 85 -4.29 -4.19 -6.25
C TYR A 85 -5.66 -3.60 -5.90
N PRO A 86 -6.65 -4.47 -5.57
CA PRO A 86 -7.94 -4.04 -5.08
C PRO A 86 -7.84 -3.56 -3.62
N MET A 87 -8.39 -2.40 -3.35
CA MET A 87 -8.33 -1.73 -2.05
C MET A 87 -9.70 -1.78 -1.37
N ASN A 88 -9.71 -2.12 -0.08
CA ASN A 88 -10.95 -2.27 0.68
C ASN A 88 -11.71 -0.95 0.75
N ALA A 89 -11.02 0.11 1.16
CA ALA A 89 -11.58 1.46 1.29
C ALA A 89 -11.70 2.16 -0.09
N PRO A 90 -12.92 2.53 -0.54
CA PRO A 90 -13.15 3.35 -1.72
C PRO A 90 -12.24 4.57 -1.89
N THR A 91 -11.97 5.34 -0.82
CA THR A 91 -11.08 6.51 -0.88
C THR A 91 -9.67 6.16 -1.33
N ARG A 92 -9.17 4.99 -0.92
CA ARG A 92 -7.82 4.51 -1.27
C ARG A 92 -7.71 4.01 -2.70
N ARG A 93 -8.82 3.65 -3.35
CA ARG A 93 -8.86 3.28 -4.77
C ARG A 93 -8.42 4.44 -5.67
N LEU A 94 -8.64 5.68 -5.22
CA LEU A 94 -8.24 6.91 -5.92
C LEU A 94 -6.73 7.15 -5.90
N GLU A 95 -5.96 6.40 -5.08
CA GLU A 95 -4.50 6.49 -5.02
C GLU A 95 -3.83 5.79 -6.21
N ARG A 96 -4.53 4.86 -6.88
CA ARG A 96 -4.02 4.20 -8.08
C ARG A 96 -3.88 5.21 -9.21
N ARG A 97 -2.63 5.44 -9.62
CA ARG A 97 -2.27 6.49 -10.57
C ARG A 97 -1.39 5.94 -11.70
N GLU A 98 -1.94 5.92 -12.92
CA GLU A 98 -1.23 5.45 -14.12
C GLU A 98 -0.01 6.30 -14.45
N ASP A 99 -0.07 7.62 -14.19
CA ASP A 99 1.05 8.53 -14.47
C ASP A 99 2.31 8.18 -13.64
N ILE A 100 2.12 7.58 -12.46
CA ILE A 100 3.23 7.07 -11.65
C ILE A 100 3.88 5.85 -12.31
N ILE A 101 3.06 4.94 -12.84
CA ILE A 101 3.51 3.72 -13.52
C ILE A 101 4.28 4.10 -14.79
N GLU A 102 3.72 5.00 -15.61
CA GLU A 102 4.36 5.52 -16.82
C GLU A 102 5.72 6.18 -16.53
N SER A 103 5.78 7.03 -15.49
CA SER A 103 7.02 7.69 -15.07
C SER A 103 8.11 6.69 -14.66
N ILE A 104 7.74 5.63 -13.93
CA ILE A 104 8.65 4.54 -13.56
C ILE A 104 9.07 3.75 -14.81
N GLY A 105 8.15 3.51 -15.75
CA GLY A 105 8.40 2.85 -17.03
C GLY A 105 9.43 3.53 -17.92
N ASN A 106 9.61 4.84 -17.77
CA ASN A 106 10.65 5.59 -18.48
C ASN A 106 12.06 5.33 -17.94
N ARG A 107 12.19 4.71 -16.76
CA ARG A 107 13.47 4.45 -16.08
C ARG A 107 13.79 2.95 -15.95
N PHE A 108 12.78 2.10 -15.94
CA PHE A 108 12.92 0.67 -15.73
C PHE A 108 12.19 -0.13 -16.80
N ARG A 109 12.68 -1.33 -17.09
CA ARG A 109 11.96 -2.26 -17.95
C ARG A 109 10.70 -2.72 -17.23
N MET A 110 9.54 -2.41 -17.82
CA MET A 110 8.26 -2.98 -17.41
C MET A 110 7.85 -4.09 -18.37
N GLY A 111 7.32 -5.17 -17.82
CA GLY A 111 6.68 -6.27 -18.54
C GLY A 111 5.17 -6.13 -18.46
N ASP A 112 4.48 -7.23 -18.20
CA ASP A 112 3.01 -7.24 -18.13
C ASP A 112 2.50 -6.47 -16.91
N HIS A 113 1.40 -5.75 -17.11
CA HIS A 113 0.65 -5.10 -16.04
C HIS A 113 -0.58 -5.95 -15.67
N LEU A 114 -0.52 -6.60 -14.52
CA LEU A 114 -1.60 -7.40 -13.97
C LEU A 114 -2.49 -6.56 -13.06
N ARG A 115 -3.77 -6.46 -13.43
CA ARG A 115 -4.76 -5.57 -12.82
C ARG A 115 -5.78 -6.35 -12.01
N PHE A 116 -5.64 -6.32 -10.69
CA PHE A 116 -6.52 -7.07 -9.77
C PHE A 116 -7.70 -6.22 -9.28
N GLU A 117 -7.82 -4.95 -9.69
CA GLU A 117 -8.89 -4.05 -9.23
C GLU A 117 -10.31 -4.54 -9.53
N HIS A 118 -10.52 -5.42 -10.51
CA HIS A 118 -11.84 -5.99 -10.82
C HIS A 118 -12.43 -6.83 -9.67
N TYR A 119 -11.60 -7.34 -8.76
CA TYR A 119 -12.06 -8.04 -7.56
C TYR A 119 -12.78 -7.14 -6.55
N GLU A 120 -12.66 -5.81 -6.69
CA GLU A 120 -13.43 -4.85 -5.89
C GLU A 120 -14.94 -4.95 -6.12
N GLU A 121 -15.38 -5.46 -7.28
CA GLU A 121 -16.79 -5.66 -7.62
C GLU A 121 -17.43 -6.83 -6.86
N VAL A 122 -16.61 -7.71 -6.29
CA VAL A 122 -17.03 -8.91 -5.53
C VAL A 122 -16.49 -8.91 -4.10
N ASP A 123 -16.17 -7.73 -3.57
CA ASP A 123 -15.68 -7.51 -2.20
C ASP A 123 -14.45 -8.36 -1.81
N MET A 124 -13.56 -8.60 -2.78
CA MET A 124 -12.29 -9.28 -2.53
C MET A 124 -11.12 -8.31 -2.65
N TYR A 125 -10.29 -8.28 -1.60
CA TYR A 125 -9.22 -7.30 -1.44
C TYR A 125 -7.88 -7.98 -1.21
N LEU A 126 -6.79 -7.33 -1.64
CA LEU A 126 -5.43 -7.79 -1.41
C LEU A 126 -4.53 -6.55 -1.50
N GLU A 127 -4.39 -5.80 -0.42
CA GLU A 127 -3.76 -4.48 -0.40
C GLU A 127 -2.22 -4.52 -0.49
N GLY A 128 -1.72 -5.06 -1.60
CA GLY A 128 -0.32 -5.07 -2.00
C GLY A 128 0.59 -5.68 -0.94
N THR A 129 1.71 -5.01 -0.67
CA THR A 129 2.62 -5.43 0.41
C THR A 129 2.12 -5.12 1.81
N GLY A 130 0.99 -4.40 1.93
CA GLY A 130 0.24 -4.37 3.18
C GLY A 130 -0.33 -5.74 3.53
N SER A 131 -0.85 -6.45 2.53
CA SER A 131 -1.37 -7.80 2.70
C SER A 131 -0.30 -8.90 2.54
N LEU A 132 0.82 -8.62 1.88
CA LEU A 132 1.78 -9.63 1.43
C LEU A 132 3.21 -9.37 1.92
N ILE A 133 3.81 -10.37 2.56
CA ILE A 133 5.28 -10.47 2.70
C ILE A 133 5.76 -11.62 1.79
N LEU A 134 6.55 -11.28 0.77
CA LEU A 134 7.03 -12.23 -0.23
C LEU A 134 8.44 -12.71 0.12
N ASP A 135 8.56 -13.95 0.58
CA ASP A 135 9.82 -14.67 0.63
C ASP A 135 10.17 -15.16 -0.77
N ARG A 136 10.90 -14.31 -1.50
CA ARG A 136 11.26 -14.55 -2.90
C ARG A 136 12.20 -15.75 -3.07
N PRO A 137 13.23 -15.97 -2.22
CA PRO A 137 14.08 -17.16 -2.31
C PRO A 137 13.33 -18.48 -2.12
N ASN A 138 12.45 -18.58 -1.11
CA ASN A 138 11.73 -19.82 -0.81
C ASN A 138 10.39 -19.94 -1.51
N ARG A 139 9.98 -18.89 -2.23
CA ARG A 139 8.70 -18.82 -2.95
C ARG A 139 7.51 -18.98 -2.01
N VAL A 140 7.54 -18.33 -0.85
CA VAL A 140 6.41 -18.31 0.10
C VAL A 140 5.80 -16.91 0.18
N ALA A 141 4.47 -16.82 0.08
CA ALA A 141 3.70 -15.59 0.31
C ALA A 141 3.03 -15.68 1.68
N TYR A 142 3.51 -14.88 2.63
CA TYR A 142 2.93 -14.76 3.97
C TYR A 142 1.85 -13.69 3.96
N ALA A 143 0.68 -14.01 4.52
CA ALA A 143 -0.45 -13.09 4.54
C ALA A 143 -1.31 -13.25 5.79
N CYS A 144 -1.54 -12.14 6.49
CA CYS A 144 -2.55 -12.04 7.54
C CYS A 144 -3.92 -11.86 6.88
N LEU A 145 -4.81 -12.82 7.08
CA LEU A 145 -6.20 -12.76 6.64
C LEU A 145 -6.94 -11.69 7.43
N SER A 146 -7.68 -10.85 6.71
CA SER A 146 -8.40 -9.71 7.28
C SER A 146 -9.43 -9.20 6.27
N PRO A 147 -10.26 -8.20 6.62
CA PRO A 147 -11.12 -7.52 5.64
C PRO A 147 -10.37 -6.90 4.44
N ARG A 148 -9.04 -6.76 4.52
CA ARG A 148 -8.17 -6.22 3.47
C ARG A 148 -7.38 -7.30 2.72
N THR A 149 -7.47 -8.56 3.14
CA THR A 149 -6.72 -9.69 2.60
C THR A 149 -7.63 -10.91 2.44
N SER A 150 -8.17 -11.07 1.22
CA SER A 150 -8.97 -12.23 0.83
C SER A 150 -8.08 -13.44 0.58
N GLU A 151 -8.38 -14.56 1.25
CA GLU A 151 -7.67 -15.82 1.04
C GLU A 151 -7.82 -16.33 -0.40
N HIS A 152 -9.00 -16.19 -1.01
CA HIS A 152 -9.23 -16.61 -2.39
C HIS A 152 -8.40 -15.80 -3.39
N LEU A 153 -8.28 -14.49 -3.15
CA LEU A 153 -7.48 -13.63 -4.01
C LEU A 153 -5.97 -13.87 -3.81
N LEU A 154 -5.58 -14.22 -2.59
CA LEU A 154 -4.23 -14.68 -2.28
C LEU A 154 -3.89 -15.99 -3.00
N ASP A 155 -4.84 -16.94 -3.10
CA ASP A 155 -4.67 -18.16 -3.90
C ASP A 155 -4.39 -17.83 -5.38
N ASP A 156 -5.21 -16.96 -5.99
CA ASP A 156 -5.01 -16.55 -7.39
C ASP A 156 -3.67 -15.82 -7.60
N PHE A 157 -3.26 -14.98 -6.65
CA PHE A 157 -1.93 -14.36 -6.67
C PHE A 157 -0.83 -15.43 -6.60
N CYS A 158 -0.93 -16.37 -5.67
CA CYS A 158 0.05 -17.44 -5.50
C CYS A 158 0.19 -18.30 -6.77
N ASP A 159 -0.93 -18.66 -7.40
CA ASP A 159 -0.96 -19.43 -8.65
C ASP A 159 -0.30 -18.67 -9.82
N LYS A 160 -0.65 -17.38 -10.03
CA LYS A 160 -0.08 -16.58 -11.12
C LYS A 160 1.40 -16.28 -10.95
N PHE A 161 1.83 -16.13 -9.71
CA PHE A 161 3.21 -15.76 -9.44
C PHE A 161 4.10 -16.94 -9.16
N GLY A 162 3.56 -18.11 -8.79
CA GLY A 162 4.30 -19.31 -8.41
C GLY A 162 4.84 -19.21 -6.97
N TYR A 163 3.99 -18.83 -6.03
CA TYR A 163 4.28 -18.85 -4.59
C TYR A 163 3.46 -19.93 -3.90
N GLU A 164 4.01 -20.53 -2.85
CA GLU A 164 3.24 -21.26 -1.85
C GLU A 164 2.60 -20.26 -0.87
N LYS A 165 1.33 -20.46 -0.57
CA LYS A 165 0.58 -19.62 0.37
C LYS A 165 0.87 -20.03 1.81
N LEU A 166 1.17 -19.05 2.66
CA LEU A 166 1.08 -19.17 4.12
C LEU A 166 0.15 -18.10 4.67
N ALA A 167 -1.11 -18.48 4.87
CA ALA A 167 -2.13 -17.64 5.45
C ALA A 167 -2.21 -17.83 6.97
N PHE A 168 -2.43 -16.75 7.71
CA PHE A 168 -2.61 -16.78 9.17
C PHE A 168 -3.58 -15.69 9.62
N ILE A 169 -4.01 -15.75 10.87
CA ILE A 169 -4.77 -14.70 11.55
C ILE A 169 -3.89 -14.16 12.68
N ALA A 170 -3.84 -12.84 12.83
CA ALA A 170 -3.08 -12.19 13.89
C ALA A 170 -3.96 -11.23 14.70
N VAL A 171 -3.64 -11.12 15.98
CA VAL A 171 -4.26 -10.18 16.92
C VAL A 171 -3.19 -9.47 17.73
N ASP A 172 -3.50 -8.27 18.22
CA ASP A 172 -2.66 -7.50 19.13
C ASP A 172 -2.69 -8.06 20.57
N GLY A 173 -1.99 -7.39 21.49
CA GLY A 173 -1.98 -7.77 22.91
C GLY A 173 -3.33 -7.69 23.62
N ASN A 174 -4.33 -7.02 23.03
CA ASN A 174 -5.69 -6.89 23.53
C ASN A 174 -6.69 -7.78 22.75
N SER A 175 -6.20 -8.70 21.92
CA SER A 175 -7.01 -9.56 21.05
C SER A 175 -7.77 -8.82 19.93
N GLN A 176 -7.34 -7.62 19.56
CA GLN A 176 -7.86 -6.90 18.40
C GLN A 176 -7.20 -7.41 17.12
N GLU A 177 -7.99 -7.67 16.08
CA GLU A 177 -7.49 -8.16 14.79
C GLU A 177 -6.48 -7.20 14.15
N ILE A 178 -5.39 -7.75 13.63
CA ILE A 178 -4.41 -7.05 12.80
C ILE A 178 -4.80 -7.18 11.34
N TYR A 179 -4.87 -6.05 10.62
CA TYR A 179 -5.44 -6.02 9.28
C TYR A 179 -4.41 -6.07 8.14
N HIS A 180 -3.14 -5.76 8.40
CA HIS A 180 -2.03 -5.84 7.44
C HIS A 180 -0.91 -6.73 8.01
N THR A 181 -0.21 -7.42 7.11
CA THR A 181 0.87 -8.36 7.41
C THR A 181 2.17 -7.66 7.80
N ASN A 182 2.41 -6.44 7.30
CA ASN A 182 3.69 -5.73 7.38
C ASN A 182 3.81 -4.75 8.56
#